data_AF-A0A7K8TGN6-F1
#
_entry.id   AF-A0A7K8TGN6-F1
#
_cell.length_a   1.000
_cell.length_b   1.000
_cell.length_c   1.000
_cell.angle_alpha   90.00
_cell.angle_beta   90.00
_cell.angle_gamma   90.00
#
_symmetry.space_group_name_H-M   'P 1'
#
loop_
_entity.id
_entity.type
_entity.pdbx_description
1 polymer ?
#
loop_
_entity_poly.entity_id
_entity_poly.type
_entity_poly.pdbx_seq_one_letter_code
_entity_poly.pdbx_strand_id
1 'polypeptide(L)'
;LRNTFVLLSQNSKPDLSFFAADCFHFSVKGYAEMAMALWNNMLEPVGEKQTYNNFTRDRSKLKCPKPDKPFLSTLRNSEFRNSDLNLEKNESSVPYWAVIVAAVAGVLAGSL
;
A
#
# COMPACT_ATOMS: atom_id res chain seq x y z
N LEU A 1 3.75 5.73 -2.54
CA LEU A 1 3.95 7.00 -1.81
C LEU A 1 2.70 7.84 -1.98
N ARG A 2 2.05 8.28 -0.89
CA ARG A 2 0.99 9.30 -0.98
C ARG A 2 1.46 10.66 -0.45
N ASN A 3 2.56 10.67 0.34
CA ASN A 3 3.16 11.88 0.88
C ASN A 3 4.66 11.92 0.50
N THR A 4 5.01 12.73 -0.49
CA THR A 4 6.41 13.02 -0.82
C THR A 4 6.76 14.38 -0.23
N PHE A 5 7.42 14.38 0.93
CA PHE A 5 7.93 15.62 1.53
C PHE A 5 9.13 16.13 0.71
N VAL A 6 9.22 17.46 0.54
CA VAL A 6 10.34 18.10 -0.14
C VAL A 6 11.63 17.78 0.63
N LEU A 7 12.66 17.39 -0.10
CA LEU A 7 13.99 17.09 0.42
C LEU A 7 14.61 18.38 0.91
N LEU A 8 14.62 18.65 2.21
CA LEU A 8 15.17 19.89 2.74
C LEU A 8 16.63 19.70 3.17
N SER A 9 17.46 20.68 2.82
CA SER A 9 18.82 20.86 3.32
C SER A 9 18.78 21.45 4.74
N GLN A 10 19.94 21.51 5.42
CA GLN A 10 20.09 22.16 6.73
C GLN A 10 19.61 23.62 6.72
N ASN A 11 19.64 24.28 5.56
CA ASN A 11 19.19 25.67 5.38
C ASN A 11 17.70 25.78 5.01
N SER A 12 16.89 24.73 5.20
CA SER A 12 15.46 24.69 4.83
C SER A 12 15.15 24.99 3.36
N LYS A 13 16.13 24.77 2.48
CA LYS A 13 15.97 24.85 1.01
C LYS A 13 15.92 23.44 0.40
N PRO A 14 15.35 23.26 -0.80
CA PRO A 14 15.46 21.99 -1.52
C PRO A 14 16.92 21.53 -1.62
N ASP A 15 17.21 20.32 -1.13
CA ASP A 15 18.51 19.68 -1.21
C ASP A 15 18.66 18.99 -2.57
N LEU A 16 19.28 19.71 -3.50
CA LEU A 16 19.50 19.23 -4.86
C LEU A 16 20.50 18.05 -4.92
N SER A 17 21.23 17.75 -3.84
CA SER A 17 22.20 16.63 -3.84
C SER A 17 21.55 15.24 -3.94
N PHE A 18 20.23 15.15 -3.78
CA PHE A 18 19.46 13.94 -4.03
C PHE A 18 19.15 13.70 -5.52
N PHE A 19 19.38 14.68 -6.38
CA PHE A 19 19.21 14.60 -7.83
C PHE A 19 20.56 14.55 -8.55
N ALA A 20 20.57 13.97 -9.74
CA ALA A 20 21.72 13.95 -10.63
C ALA A 20 21.96 15.33 -11.24
N ALA A 21 23.03 15.47 -12.05
CA ALA A 21 23.39 16.74 -12.67
C ALA A 21 22.32 17.30 -13.62
N ASP A 22 21.42 16.45 -14.13
CA ASP A 22 20.29 16.84 -14.98
C ASP A 22 19.05 17.31 -14.19
N CYS A 23 19.11 17.29 -12.86
CA CYS A 23 18.01 17.65 -11.96
C CYS A 23 16.72 16.83 -12.14
N PHE A 24 16.76 15.73 -12.90
CA PHE A 24 15.60 14.90 -13.21
C PHE A 24 15.75 13.51 -12.61
N HIS A 25 16.90 12.87 -12.82
CA HIS A 25 17.16 11.57 -12.22
C HIS A 25 17.59 11.74 -10.77
N PHE A 26 17.31 10.71 -9.95
CA PHE A 26 17.91 10.65 -8.62
C PHE A 26 19.41 10.42 -8.72
N SER A 27 20.18 11.05 -7.84
CA SER A 27 21.58 10.69 -7.64
C SER A 27 21.65 9.34 -6.91
N VAL A 28 22.87 8.79 -6.78
CA VAL A 28 23.12 7.64 -5.91
C VAL A 28 22.56 7.85 -4.50
N LYS A 29 22.59 9.10 -4.00
CA LYS A 29 22.01 9.47 -2.71
C LYS A 29 20.49 9.31 -2.73
N GLY A 30 19.79 9.85 -3.73
CA GLY A 30 18.34 9.73 -3.86
C GLY A 30 17.87 8.28 -4.00
N TYR A 31 18.53 7.50 -4.86
CA TYR A 31 18.23 6.08 -5.01
C TYR A 31 18.43 5.29 -3.72
N ALA A 32 19.49 5.55 -2.97
CA ALA A 32 19.74 4.86 -1.70
C ALA A 32 18.62 5.09 -0.68
N GLU A 33 18.10 6.31 -0.60
CA GLU A 33 16.99 6.65 0.31
C GLU A 33 15.68 5.98 -0.09
N MET A 34 15.35 6.00 -1.38
CA MET A 34 14.17 5.31 -1.91
C MET A 34 14.27 3.80 -1.75
N ALA A 35 15.46 3.22 -1.96
CA ALA A 35 15.69 1.80 -1.73
C ALA A 35 15.50 1.41 -0.26
N MET A 36 15.99 2.22 0.68
CA MET A 36 15.75 2.00 2.12
C MET A 36 14.27 2.11 2.48
N ALA A 37 13.56 3.09 1.94
CA ALA A 37 12.13 3.23 2.19
C ALA A 37 11.31 2.07 1.61
N LEU A 38 11.69 1.59 0.42
CA LEU A 38 11.09 0.38 -0.17
C LEU A 38 11.37 -0.85 0.69
N TRP A 39 12.63 -1.04 1.11
CA TRP A 39 13.02 -2.15 1.98
C TRP A 39 12.18 -2.20 3.25
N ASN A 40 12.07 -1.07 3.96
CA ASN A 40 11.26 -0.96 5.16
C ASN A 40 9.78 -1.28 4.89
N ASN A 41 9.23 -0.79 3.77
CA ASN A 41 7.87 -1.08 3.33
C ASN A 41 7.62 -2.56 2.99
N MET A 42 8.63 -3.28 2.52
CA MET A 42 8.53 -4.72 2.26
C MET A 42 8.49 -5.54 3.55
N LEU A 43 8.95 -5.00 4.67
CA LEU A 43 8.88 -5.64 5.99
C LEU A 43 7.62 -5.28 6.79
N GLU A 44 6.77 -4.40 6.25
CA GLU A 44 5.52 -3.96 6.87
C GLU A 44 4.30 -4.68 6.26
N PRO A 45 3.35 -5.16 7.08
CA PRO A 45 2.12 -5.77 6.59
C PRO A 45 1.36 -4.88 5.60
N VAL A 46 0.66 -5.49 4.65
CA VAL A 46 -0.30 -4.78 3.80
C VAL A 46 -1.38 -4.12 4.67
N GLY A 47 -1.68 -2.85 4.41
CA GLY A 47 -2.53 -2.00 5.25
C GLY A 47 -1.75 -1.11 6.21
N GLU A 48 -0.54 -1.53 6.62
CA GLU A 48 0.32 -0.81 7.57
C GLU A 48 1.57 -0.20 6.91
N LYS A 49 1.64 -0.23 5.57
CA LYS A 49 2.79 0.26 4.81
C LYS A 49 2.96 1.76 4.98
N GLN A 50 4.17 2.20 5.32
CA GLN A 50 4.53 3.60 5.40
C GLN A 50 4.27 4.32 4.07
N THR A 51 3.63 5.48 4.16
CA THR A 51 3.23 6.28 3.00
C THR A 51 4.14 7.48 2.74
N TYR A 52 5.20 7.60 3.54
CA TYR A 52 6.19 8.66 3.52
C TYR A 52 7.62 8.10 3.38
N ASN A 53 8.54 8.94 2.93
CA ASN A 53 9.96 8.66 2.93
C ASN A 53 10.67 9.68 3.82
N ASN A 54 11.53 9.21 4.73
CA ASN A 54 12.39 10.06 5.54
C ASN A 54 13.79 10.14 4.89
N PHE A 55 14.20 11.32 4.45
CA PHE A 55 15.44 11.56 3.70
C PHE A 55 16.60 12.14 4.54
N THR A 56 16.70 11.77 5.82
CA THR A 56 17.76 12.26 6.73
C THR A 56 19.16 11.67 6.51
N ARG A 57 19.36 10.77 5.53
CA ARG A 57 20.60 9.99 5.33
C ARG A 57 21.01 9.09 6.51
N ASP A 58 20.17 9.00 7.53
CA ASP A 58 20.41 8.10 8.65
C ASP A 58 20.20 6.65 8.21
N ARG A 59 21.25 5.82 8.33
CA ARG A 59 21.20 4.39 8.01
C ARG A 59 20.59 3.55 9.13
N SER A 60 20.47 4.09 10.35
CA SER A 60 19.87 3.39 11.49
C SER A 60 18.39 3.08 11.29
N LYS A 61 17.72 3.81 10.38
CA LYS A 61 16.31 3.59 10.03
C LYS A 61 16.04 2.31 9.24
N LEU A 62 17.07 1.61 8.76
CA LEU A 62 16.90 0.34 8.04
C LEU A 62 16.32 -0.69 9.00
N LYS A 63 15.14 -1.19 8.68
CA LYS A 63 14.49 -2.24 9.45
C LYS A 63 15.14 -3.59 9.12
N CYS A 64 15.43 -4.35 10.18
CA CYS A 64 15.83 -5.75 10.05
C CYS A 64 14.60 -6.67 10.13
N PRO A 65 14.59 -7.80 9.41
CA PRO A 65 13.60 -8.85 9.61
C PRO A 65 13.62 -9.32 11.06
N LYS A 66 12.44 -9.57 11.63
CA LYS A 66 12.31 -10.10 12.99
C LYS A 66 12.03 -11.61 12.94
N PRO A 67 12.39 -12.38 13.98
CA PRO A 67 12.11 -13.82 14.03
C PRO A 67 10.62 -14.17 13.88
N ASP A 68 9.71 -13.32 14.34
CA ASP A 68 8.26 -13.48 14.22
C ASP A 68 7.73 -13.19 12.80
N LYS A 69 8.47 -12.42 11.99
CA LYS A 69 8.12 -12.05 10.61
C LYS A 69 9.35 -12.17 9.69
N PRO A 70 9.80 -13.40 9.37
CA PRO A 70 11.06 -13.62 8.65
C PRO A 70 10.96 -13.41 7.13
N PHE A 71 9.75 -13.24 6.59
CA PHE A 71 9.49 -13.11 5.15
C PHE A 71 9.05 -11.70 4.77
N LEU A 72 9.18 -11.36 3.49
CA LEU A 72 8.60 -10.13 2.96
C LEU A 72 7.07 -10.16 3.06
N SER A 73 6.50 -9.00 3.35
CA SER A 73 5.05 -8.82 3.53
C SER A 73 4.32 -8.88 2.19
N THR A 74 3.35 -9.77 2.11
CA THR A 74 2.47 -10.04 0.97
C THR A 74 1.02 -9.96 1.41
N LEU A 75 0.08 -9.93 0.46
CA LEU A 75 -1.36 -9.97 0.78
C LEU A 75 -1.74 -11.17 1.66
N ARG A 76 -1.05 -12.31 1.50
CA ARG A 76 -1.36 -13.56 2.21
C ARG A 76 -0.88 -13.57 3.66
N ASN A 77 0.29 -13.04 3.93
CA ASN A 77 0.90 -13.07 5.28
C ASN A 77 0.65 -11.79 6.09
N SER A 78 -0.17 -10.87 5.56
CA SER A 78 -0.55 -9.62 6.22
C SER A 78 -1.96 -9.66 6.79
N GLU A 79 -2.65 -10.81 6.76
CA GLU A 79 -4.06 -10.96 7.16
C GLU A 79 -5.04 -10.00 6.45
N PHE A 80 -4.59 -9.32 5.40
CA PHE A 80 -5.33 -8.26 4.71
C PHE A 80 -6.59 -8.78 4.00
N ARG A 81 -6.54 -10.01 3.48
CA ARG A 81 -7.69 -10.66 2.83
C ARG A 81 -8.88 -10.88 3.76
N ASN A 82 -8.66 -11.10 5.06
CA ASN A 82 -9.78 -11.27 5.99
C ASN A 82 -10.58 -9.98 6.15
N SER A 83 -9.92 -8.82 6.04
CA SER A 83 -10.56 -7.50 6.14
C SER A 83 -11.35 -7.13 4.88
N ASP A 84 -10.73 -7.27 3.70
CA ASP A 84 -11.34 -6.88 2.43
C ASP A 84 -12.43 -7.83 1.97
N LEU A 85 -12.29 -9.15 2.19
CA LEU A 85 -13.36 -10.10 1.87
C LEU A 85 -14.59 -9.92 2.75
N ASN A 86 -14.43 -9.44 3.99
CA ASN A 86 -15.57 -9.07 4.83
C ASN A 86 -16.22 -7.76 4.37
N LEU A 87 -15.45 -6.82 3.84
CA LEU A 87 -15.93 -5.57 3.25
C LEU A 87 -16.74 -5.83 1.95
N GLU A 88 -16.19 -6.65 1.05
CA GLU A 88 -16.86 -7.03 -0.20
C GLU A 88 -18.09 -7.92 0.04
N LYS A 89 -18.03 -8.83 1.03
CA LYS A 89 -19.18 -9.64 1.43
C LYS A 89 -20.34 -8.80 1.99
N ASN A 90 -20.05 -7.66 2.61
CA ASN A 90 -21.08 -6.79 3.19
C ASN A 90 -21.77 -5.91 2.14
N GLU A 91 -21.15 -5.66 0.98
CA GLU A 91 -21.72 -4.77 -0.05
C GLU A 91 -22.59 -5.49 -1.09
N SER A 92 -22.43 -6.81 -1.32
CA SER A 92 -23.06 -7.44 -2.50
C SER A 92 -23.69 -8.81 -2.28
N SER A 93 -24.08 -9.19 -1.06
CA SER A 93 -24.81 -10.43 -0.86
C SER A 93 -26.31 -10.23 -1.12
N VAL A 94 -26.71 -10.27 -2.39
CA VAL A 94 -28.13 -10.45 -2.75
C VAL A 94 -28.54 -11.83 -2.23
N PRO A 95 -29.52 -11.91 -1.31
CA PRO A 95 -29.85 -13.18 -0.69
C PRO A 95 -30.54 -14.10 -1.70
N TYR A 96 -30.22 -15.39 -1.65
CA TYR A 96 -30.66 -16.38 -2.64
C TYR A 96 -32.19 -16.40 -2.85
N TRP A 97 -32.96 -16.12 -1.80
CA TRP A 97 -34.42 -16.02 -1.90
C TRP A 97 -34.90 -14.91 -2.84
N ALA A 98 -34.14 -13.81 -2.99
CA ALA A 98 -34.50 -12.72 -3.89
C ALA A 98 -34.50 -13.18 -5.37
N VAL A 99 -33.59 -14.09 -5.73
CA VAL A 99 -33.54 -14.70 -7.08
C VAL A 99 -34.77 -15.57 -7.32
N ILE A 100 -35.18 -16.35 -6.31
CA ILE A 100 -36.38 -17.20 -6.38
C ILE A 100 -37.63 -16.32 -6.57
N VAL A 101 -37.77 -15.28 -5.75
CA VAL A 101 -38.94 -14.37 -5.81
C VAL A 101 -39.01 -13.68 -7.17
N ALA A 102 -37.88 -13.19 -7.70
CA ALA A 102 -37.84 -12.54 -9.01
C ALA A 102 -38.24 -13.51 -10.15
N ALA A 103 -37.76 -14.75 -10.11
CA ALA A 103 -38.11 -15.76 -11.11
C ALA A 103 -39.61 -16.10 -11.08
N VAL A 104 -40.18 -16.32 -9.90
CA VAL A 104 -41.62 -16.63 -9.74
C VAL A 104 -42.49 -15.46 -10.19
N ALA A 105 -42.15 -14.23 -9.78
CA ALA A 105 -42.89 -13.03 -10.18
C ALA A 105 -42.84 -12.81 -11.70
N GLY A 106 -41.67 -13.03 -12.33
CA GLY A 106 -41.53 -12.94 -13.79
C GLY A 106 -42.37 -13.97 -14.54
N VAL A 107 -42.43 -15.22 -14.06
CA VAL A 107 -43.29 -16.26 -14.64
C VAL A 107 -44.76 -15.86 -14.53
N LEU A 108 -45.22 -15.41 -13.36
CA LEU A 108 -46.61 -15.01 -13.16
C LEU A 108 -47.01 -13.80 -14.02
N ALA A 109 -46.13 -12.81 -14.15
CA ALA A 109 -46.40 -11.62 -14.97
C ALA A 109 -46.39 -11.92 -16.48
N GLY A 110 -45.57 -12.86 -16.95
CA GLY A 110 -45.51 -13.25 -18.36
C GLY A 110 -46.57 -14.28 -18.79
N SER A 111 -47.32 -14.83 -17.84
CA SER A 111 -48.38 -15.82 -18.09
C SER A 111 -49.79 -15.20 -18.19
N LEU A 112 -49.89 -13.88 -18.09
CA LEU A 112 -51.14 -13.11 -18.22
C LEU A 112 -51.21 -12.43 -19.59
#